data_AF-A0A222AJ50-F1
#
_entry.id   AF-A0A222AJ50-F1
#
_cell.length_a   1.000
_cell.length_b   1.000
_cell.length_c   1.000
_cell.angle_alpha   90.00
_cell.angle_beta   90.00
_cell.angle_gamma   90.00
#
_symmetry.space_group_name_H-M   'P 1'
#
loop_
_entity.id
_entity.type
_entity.pdbx_description
1 polymer ?
#
loop_
_entity_poly.entity_id
_entity_poly.type
_entity_poly.pdbx_seq_one_letter_code
_entity_poly.pdbx_strand_id
1 'polypeptide(L)'
;HKYVHDVDVKSCMYFASNTLPLKINFIGNDNAVIPAMFKVGDDLRQDALVLQVIKVMDSLWLKAGLDLRMVTFQALPTSDKRGMIEIVSEAETLRAIQTEWGLTGSFKDKPIAEWLAKHNPSELEYQRARDNFTASCAGYSVATYLLGICDRHNDNIMLKTSGHLFHIDFGKF
;
A
#
# COMPACT_ATOMS: atom_id res chain seq x y z
N HIS A 1 23.25 -2.38 -2.12
CA HIS A 1 22.17 -3.33 -2.46
C HIS A 1 21.65 -3.92 -1.17
N LYS A 2 20.31 -4.00 -0.97
CA LYS A 2 19.72 -4.69 0.18
C LYS A 2 19.75 -6.19 -0.12
N TYR A 3 20.47 -6.96 0.68
CA TYR A 3 20.51 -8.43 0.60
C TYR A 3 19.81 -9.01 1.82
N VAL A 4 19.16 -10.15 1.61
CA VAL A 4 18.57 -10.98 2.67
C VAL A 4 19.45 -12.20 2.87
N HIS A 5 19.67 -12.62 4.11
CA HIS A 5 20.50 -13.78 4.42
C HIS A 5 19.74 -14.89 5.14
N ASP A 6 18.55 -14.62 5.68
CA ASP A 6 17.76 -15.62 6.40
C ASP A 6 16.25 -15.29 6.34
N VAL A 7 15.41 -16.19 6.87
CA VAL A 7 13.96 -16.04 7.01
C VAL A 7 13.56 -16.29 8.46
N ASP A 8 12.85 -15.34 9.06
CA ASP A 8 12.26 -15.54 10.38
C ASP A 8 10.95 -16.33 10.27
N VAL A 9 11.10 -17.67 10.21
CA VAL A 9 9.99 -18.61 10.02
C VAL A 9 8.91 -18.45 11.10
N LYS A 10 9.26 -18.05 12.32
CA LYS A 10 8.31 -17.95 13.43
C LYS A 10 7.35 -16.77 13.30
N SER A 11 7.76 -15.71 12.61
CA SER A 11 6.93 -14.52 12.39
C SER A 11 6.25 -14.51 11.02
N CYS A 12 6.52 -15.50 10.18
CA CYS A 12 5.76 -15.76 8.96
C CYS A 12 4.31 -16.19 9.30
N MET A 13 3.38 -15.77 8.45
CA MET A 13 1.96 -16.08 8.61
C MET A 13 1.27 -16.09 7.24
N TYR A 14 -0.01 -16.43 7.18
CA TYR A 14 -0.83 -16.23 5.99
C TYR A 14 -1.88 -15.15 6.26
N PHE A 15 -2.28 -14.43 5.22
CA PHE A 15 -3.41 -13.51 5.32
C PHE A 15 -4.72 -14.29 5.12
N ALA A 16 -5.70 -14.05 5.99
CA ALA A 16 -7.04 -14.63 5.87
C ALA A 16 -7.83 -13.96 4.72
N SER A 17 -7.55 -14.36 3.49
CA SER A 17 -8.22 -13.92 2.26
C SER A 17 -8.39 -15.10 1.30
N ASN A 18 -9.14 -14.92 0.21
CA ASN A 18 -9.50 -16.02 -0.70
C ASN A 18 -8.30 -16.82 -1.25
N THR A 19 -7.16 -16.18 -1.50
CA THR A 19 -5.97 -16.83 -2.06
C THR A 19 -4.93 -17.21 -1.01
N LEU A 20 -5.23 -16.99 0.28
CA LEU A 20 -4.37 -17.30 1.45
C LEU A 20 -2.88 -16.96 1.22
N PRO A 21 -2.54 -15.72 0.82
CA PRO A 21 -1.18 -15.38 0.49
C PRO A 21 -0.28 -15.41 1.73
N LEU A 22 0.99 -15.79 1.54
CA LEU A 22 1.94 -15.96 2.62
C LEU A 22 2.68 -14.65 2.90
N LYS A 23 2.70 -14.21 4.16
CA LYS A 23 3.65 -13.20 4.66
C LYS A 23 4.95 -13.91 5.01
N ILE A 24 6.02 -13.57 4.30
CA ILE A 24 7.37 -14.05 4.54
C ILE A 24 8.20 -12.90 5.10
N ASN A 25 8.77 -13.09 6.28
CA ASN A 25 9.64 -12.11 6.92
C ASN A 25 11.10 -12.49 6.68
N PHE A 26 11.76 -11.79 5.76
CA PHE A 26 13.19 -11.97 5.50
C PHE A 26 14.03 -11.18 6.50
N ILE A 27 15.24 -11.65 6.78
CA ILE A 27 16.22 -10.94 7.61
C ILE A 27 17.28 -10.33 6.69
N GLY A 28 17.37 -9.00 6.69
CA GLY A 28 18.37 -8.23 5.97
C GLY A 28 19.74 -8.27 6.67
N ASN A 29 20.80 -7.87 5.96
CA ASN A 29 22.16 -7.83 6.51
C ASN A 29 22.34 -6.92 7.75
N ASP A 30 21.42 -5.98 7.95
CA ASP A 30 21.34 -5.09 9.12
C ASP A 30 20.49 -5.70 10.26
N ASN A 31 20.13 -6.98 10.15
CA ASN A 31 19.15 -7.68 10.99
C ASN A 31 17.74 -7.04 10.97
N ALA A 32 17.44 -6.16 10.01
CA ALA A 32 16.10 -5.62 9.86
C ALA A 32 15.18 -6.67 9.23
N VAL A 33 13.94 -6.73 9.72
CA VAL A 33 12.90 -7.57 9.13
C VAL A 33 12.36 -6.89 7.88
N ILE A 34 12.41 -7.61 6.76
CA ILE A 34 11.93 -7.17 5.44
C ILE A 34 10.74 -8.06 5.08
N PRO A 35 9.50 -7.60 5.33
CA PRO A 35 8.31 -8.38 5.03
C PRO A 35 8.00 -8.35 3.52
N ALA A 36 7.65 -9.51 2.97
CA ALA A 36 7.10 -9.64 1.64
C ALA A 36 5.89 -10.57 1.65
N MET A 37 4.99 -10.38 0.69
CA MET A 37 3.84 -11.24 0.47
C MET A 37 4.12 -12.15 -0.74
N PHE A 38 3.98 -13.45 -0.59
CA PHE A 38 4.01 -14.40 -1.69
C PHE A 38 2.57 -14.81 -2.04
N LYS A 39 2.18 -14.60 -3.30
CA LYS A 39 0.85 -14.91 -3.81
C LYS A 39 0.91 -16.07 -4.80
N VAL A 40 -0.05 -16.98 -4.70
CA VAL A 40 -0.26 -18.09 -5.64
C VAL A 40 -1.72 -18.04 -6.09
N GLY A 41 -1.95 -18.15 -7.40
CA GLY A 41 -3.27 -18.11 -8.02
C GLY A 41 -3.58 -16.81 -8.76
N ASP A 42 -2.86 -15.72 -8.45
CA ASP A 42 -3.05 -14.41 -9.06
C ASP A 42 -1.93 -14.08 -10.05
N ASP A 43 -2.29 -13.51 -11.19
CA ASP A 43 -1.33 -13.04 -12.20
C ASP A 43 -0.81 -11.63 -11.86
N LEU A 44 0.38 -11.57 -11.27
CA LEU A 44 0.99 -10.30 -10.85
C LEU A 44 1.61 -9.50 -12.00
N ARG A 45 1.57 -9.97 -13.26
CA ARG A 45 2.12 -9.22 -14.40
C ARG A 45 1.39 -7.89 -14.58
N GLN A 46 0.09 -7.89 -14.34
CA GLN A 46 -0.75 -6.70 -14.42
C GLN A 46 -0.43 -5.69 -13.31
N ASP A 47 -0.34 -6.14 -12.06
CA ASP A 47 0.12 -5.30 -10.94
C ASP A 47 1.50 -4.70 -11.20
N ALA A 48 2.44 -5.52 -11.68
CA ALA A 48 3.79 -5.07 -12.00
C ALA A 48 3.79 -3.97 -13.07
N LEU A 49 3.01 -4.14 -14.15
CA LEU A 49 2.89 -3.15 -15.22
C LEU A 49 2.27 -1.83 -14.69
N VAL A 50 1.16 -1.91 -13.96
CA VAL A 50 0.48 -0.72 -13.41
C VAL A 50 1.42 0.04 -12.46
N LEU A 51 2.12 -0.66 -11.57
CA LEU A 51 3.09 -0.05 -10.66
C LEU A 51 4.26 0.61 -11.40
N GLN A 52 4.72 0.03 -12.52
CA GLN A 52 5.75 0.65 -13.36
C GLN A 52 5.24 1.94 -14.01
N VAL A 53 4.01 1.94 -14.54
CA VAL A 53 3.42 3.15 -15.12
C VAL A 53 3.24 4.24 -14.06
N ILE A 54 2.76 3.90 -12.86
CA ILE A 54 2.66 4.87 -11.75
C ILE A 54 4.03 5.44 -11.37
N LYS A 55 5.11 4.63 -11.36
CA LYS A 55 6.48 5.12 -11.13
C LYS A 55 6.93 6.12 -12.21
N VAL A 56 6.54 5.90 -13.46
CA VAL A 56 6.81 6.84 -14.56
C VAL A 56 6.02 8.13 -14.37
N MET A 57 4.73 8.05 -14.00
CA MET A 57 3.90 9.24 -13.72
C MET A 57 4.48 10.07 -12.58
N ASP A 58 4.86 9.43 -11.48
CA ASP A 58 5.52 10.08 -10.33
C ASP A 58 6.81 10.79 -10.75
N SER A 59 7.66 10.10 -11.53
CA SER A 59 8.90 10.69 -12.07
C SER A 59 8.64 11.91 -12.96
N LEU A 60 7.55 11.93 -13.72
CA LEU A 60 7.16 13.07 -14.57
C LEU A 60 6.64 14.24 -13.72
N TRP A 61 5.80 13.98 -12.72
CA TRP A 61 5.30 15.00 -11.81
C TRP A 61 6.43 15.66 -11.01
N LEU A 62 7.36 14.86 -10.47
CA LEU A 62 8.53 15.37 -9.75
C LEU A 62 9.41 16.25 -10.65
N LYS A 63 9.62 15.86 -11.92
CA LYS A 63 10.34 16.70 -12.90
C LYS A 63 9.64 18.02 -13.21
N ALA A 64 8.31 18.06 -13.10
CA ALA A 64 7.52 19.28 -13.24
C ALA A 64 7.44 20.10 -11.94
N GLY A 65 8.14 19.69 -10.87
CA GLY A 65 8.11 20.37 -9.57
C GLY A 65 6.88 20.04 -8.72
N LEU A 66 6.15 18.98 -9.05
CA LEU A 66 4.95 18.54 -8.35
C LEU A 66 5.21 17.23 -7.61
N ASP A 67 5.41 17.32 -6.28
CA ASP A 67 5.52 16.15 -5.41
C ASP A 67 4.13 15.72 -4.91
N LEU A 68 3.55 14.72 -5.58
CA LEU A 68 2.26 14.14 -5.20
C LEU A 68 2.37 13.05 -4.13
N ARG A 69 3.54 12.87 -3.48
CA ARG A 69 3.71 11.94 -2.36
C ARG A 69 3.29 10.51 -2.72
N MET A 70 3.61 10.07 -3.94
CA MET A 70 3.23 8.74 -4.42
C MET A 70 3.99 7.66 -3.66
N VAL A 71 3.27 6.63 -3.19
CA VAL A 71 3.88 5.44 -2.59
C VAL A 71 3.82 4.30 -3.59
N THR A 72 4.95 3.94 -4.17
CA THR A 72 5.05 2.76 -5.03
C THR A 72 5.79 1.63 -4.33
N PHE A 73 5.43 0.40 -4.65
CA PHE A 73 6.04 -0.80 -4.11
C PHE A 73 6.42 -1.75 -5.25
N GLN A 74 7.10 -2.85 -4.91
CA GLN A 74 7.47 -3.87 -5.88
C GLN A 74 6.44 -4.98 -5.96
N ALA A 75 6.03 -5.32 -7.19
CA ALA A 75 5.35 -6.57 -7.51
C ALA A 75 6.23 -7.31 -8.53
N LEU A 76 6.67 -8.51 -8.16
CA LEU A 76 7.59 -9.34 -8.94
C LEU A 76 6.89 -10.65 -9.31
N PRO A 77 6.42 -10.79 -10.56
CA PRO A 77 6.00 -12.08 -11.08
C PRO A 77 7.19 -13.04 -11.10
N THR A 78 7.04 -14.23 -10.53
CA THR A 78 8.09 -15.26 -10.50
C THR A 78 7.77 -16.46 -11.38
N SER A 79 6.49 -16.71 -11.66
CA SER A 79 6.01 -17.74 -12.59
C SER A 79 4.55 -17.45 -12.99
N ASP A 80 3.95 -18.35 -13.77
CA ASP A 80 2.52 -18.26 -14.08
C ASP A 80 1.68 -18.27 -12.80
N LYS A 81 0.85 -17.24 -12.64
CA LYS A 81 -0.01 -17.01 -11.47
C LYS A 81 0.72 -17.10 -10.12
N ARG A 82 1.98 -16.68 -10.07
CA ARG A 82 2.81 -16.68 -8.85
C ARG A 82 3.72 -15.46 -8.81
N GLY A 83 3.91 -14.91 -7.62
CA GLY A 83 4.92 -13.89 -7.43
C GLY A 83 4.97 -13.30 -6.03
N MET A 84 5.80 -12.29 -5.87
CA MET A 84 6.06 -11.61 -4.61
C MET A 84 5.63 -10.14 -4.68
N ILE A 85 5.10 -9.62 -3.58
CA ILE A 85 4.75 -8.22 -3.41
C ILE A 85 5.45 -7.70 -2.17
N GLU A 86 6.09 -6.55 -2.28
CA GLU A 86 6.64 -5.82 -1.13
C GLU A 86 5.51 -5.38 -0.17
N ILE A 87 5.68 -5.63 1.13
CA ILE A 87 4.73 -5.15 2.14
C ILE A 87 5.16 -3.76 2.59
N VAL A 88 4.30 -2.77 2.32
CA VAL A 88 4.48 -1.40 2.81
C VAL A 88 4.21 -1.37 4.33
N SER A 89 5.20 -0.97 5.11
CA SER A 89 5.09 -0.88 6.57
C SER A 89 4.22 0.29 7.01
N GLU A 90 3.69 0.17 8.24
CA GLU A 90 2.90 1.23 8.90
C GLU A 90 1.70 1.69 8.06
N ALA A 91 1.08 0.74 7.36
CA ALA A 91 -0.04 0.98 6.47
C ALA A 91 -1.18 0.03 6.81
N GLU A 92 -2.40 0.55 6.75
CA GLU A 92 -3.63 -0.23 6.94
C GLU A 92 -4.60 0.01 5.78
N THR A 93 -5.46 -0.97 5.49
CA THR A 93 -6.54 -0.77 4.51
C THR A 93 -7.57 0.21 5.06
N LEU A 94 -8.21 1.00 4.19
CA LEU A 94 -9.28 1.90 4.62
C LEU A 94 -10.44 1.13 5.28
N ARG A 95 -10.70 -0.11 4.85
CA ARG A 95 -11.64 -1.02 5.51
C ARG A 95 -11.25 -1.27 6.97
N ALA A 96 -10.00 -1.66 7.23
CA ALA A 96 -9.54 -1.97 8.57
C ALA A 96 -9.67 -0.75 9.49
N ILE A 97 -9.28 0.43 8.98
CA ILE A 97 -9.42 1.70 9.70
C ILE A 97 -10.89 2.01 10.03
N GLN A 98 -11.80 1.85 9.07
CA GLN A 98 -13.23 2.07 9.32
C GLN A 98 -13.81 1.08 10.33
N THR A 99 -13.37 -0.18 10.28
CA THR A 99 -13.88 -1.25 11.14
C THR A 99 -13.38 -1.14 12.59
N GLU A 100 -12.23 -0.49 12.82
CA GLU A 100 -11.73 -0.18 14.17
C GLU A 100 -12.78 0.60 15.02
N TRP A 101 -13.66 1.35 14.35
CA TRP A 101 -14.71 2.16 14.98
C TRP A 101 -16.08 1.46 15.07
N GLY A 102 -16.12 0.14 14.86
CA GLY A 102 -17.31 -0.72 14.95
C GLY A 102 -18.02 -0.95 13.62
N LEU A 103 -19.09 -1.77 13.64
CA LEU A 103 -19.90 -2.13 12.46
C LEU A 103 -20.51 -0.91 11.71
N THR A 104 -20.64 0.23 12.39
CA THR A 104 -21.14 1.49 11.82
C THR A 104 -20.04 2.49 11.44
N GLY A 105 -18.75 2.12 11.56
CA GLY A 105 -17.63 3.03 11.27
C GLY A 105 -17.58 3.51 9.83
N SER A 106 -18.09 2.72 8.87
CA SER A 106 -18.28 3.12 7.47
C SER A 106 -19.30 4.26 7.28
N PHE A 107 -20.16 4.50 8.28
CA PHE A 107 -21.18 5.57 8.28
C PHE A 107 -20.78 6.76 9.18
N LYS A 108 -19.61 6.72 9.82
CA LYS A 108 -19.09 7.85 10.59
C LYS A 108 -18.35 8.80 9.64
N ASP A 109 -18.52 10.10 9.87
CA ASP A 109 -17.98 11.14 8.99
C ASP A 109 -16.44 11.28 9.06
N LYS A 110 -15.76 10.70 10.07
CA LYS A 110 -14.35 11.02 10.37
C LYS A 110 -13.37 9.88 10.75
N PRO A 111 -13.61 8.59 10.42
CA PRO A 111 -12.70 7.51 10.87
C PRO A 111 -11.25 7.68 10.37
N ILE A 112 -11.04 8.21 9.17
CA ILE A 112 -9.71 8.45 8.61
C ILE A 112 -9.00 9.61 9.32
N ALA A 113 -9.70 10.73 9.55
CA ALA A 113 -9.13 11.89 10.22
C ALA A 113 -8.76 11.57 11.67
N GLU A 114 -9.61 10.82 12.38
CA GLU A 114 -9.36 10.36 13.74
C GLU A 114 -8.19 9.35 13.80
N TRP A 115 -8.10 8.44 12.82
CA TRP A 115 -6.97 7.51 12.73
C TRP A 115 -5.65 8.24 12.46
N LEU A 116 -5.63 9.25 11.59
CA LEU A 116 -4.45 10.08 11.37
C LEU A 116 -4.08 10.90 12.62
N ALA A 117 -5.04 11.50 13.30
CA ALA A 117 -4.79 12.24 14.54
C ALA A 117 -4.25 11.33 15.67
N LYS A 118 -4.73 10.08 15.75
CA LYS A 118 -4.24 9.07 16.70
C LYS A 118 -2.77 8.74 16.49
N HIS A 119 -2.30 8.67 15.24
CA HIS A 119 -0.90 8.35 14.92
C HIS A 119 0.01 9.57 14.80
N ASN A 120 -0.55 10.78 14.81
CA ASN A 120 0.17 12.04 14.66
C ASN A 120 -0.32 13.03 15.72
N PRO A 121 0.10 12.88 17.00
CA PRO A 121 -0.50 13.59 18.13
C PRO A 121 -0.15 15.07 18.20
N SER A 122 0.96 15.50 17.57
CA SER A 122 1.27 16.92 17.48
C SER A 122 0.60 17.57 16.27
N GLU A 123 0.22 18.85 16.41
CA GLU A 123 -0.42 19.61 15.32
C GLU A 123 0.45 19.62 14.05
N LEU A 124 1.78 19.74 14.20
CA LEU A 124 2.72 19.75 13.09
C LEU A 124 2.77 18.39 12.36
N GLU A 125 2.78 17.27 13.10
CA GLU A 125 2.75 15.94 12.50
C GLU A 125 1.41 15.68 11.82
N TYR A 126 0.30 16.05 12.45
CA TYR A 126 -1.03 15.88 11.88
C TYR A 126 -1.20 16.71 10.60
N GLN A 127 -0.73 17.95 10.59
CA GLN A 127 -0.73 18.79 9.39
C GLN A 127 0.08 18.13 8.26
N ARG A 128 1.29 17.63 8.54
CA ARG A 128 2.10 16.90 7.55
C ARG A 128 1.39 15.66 7.03
N ALA A 129 0.75 14.89 7.90
CA ALA A 129 0.00 13.71 7.48
C ALA A 129 -1.19 14.07 6.59
N ARG A 130 -1.90 15.17 6.89
CA ARG A 130 -2.99 15.69 6.04
C ARG A 130 -2.49 16.18 4.69
N ASP A 131 -1.33 16.83 4.64
CA ASP A 131 -0.72 17.28 3.39
C ASP A 131 -0.32 16.09 2.53
N ASN A 132 0.32 15.07 3.13
CA ASN A 132 0.64 13.80 2.45
C ASN A 132 -0.61 13.11 1.92
N PHE A 133 -1.68 13.05 2.73
CA PHE A 133 -2.96 12.46 2.32
C PHE A 133 -3.55 13.19 1.13
N THR A 134 -3.58 14.53 1.17
CA THR A 134 -4.14 15.35 0.11
C THR A 134 -3.37 15.18 -1.20
N ALA A 135 -2.05 15.25 -1.15
CA ALA A 135 -1.19 15.11 -2.32
C ALA A 135 -1.28 13.71 -2.94
N SER A 136 -1.15 12.66 -2.12
CA SER A 136 -1.20 11.26 -2.58
C SER A 136 -2.59 10.85 -3.07
N CYS A 137 -3.65 11.33 -2.43
CA CYS A 137 -5.02 11.15 -2.91
C CYS A 137 -5.22 11.80 -4.29
N ALA A 138 -4.72 13.02 -4.51
CA ALA A 138 -4.77 13.67 -5.82
C ALA A 138 -4.00 12.87 -6.88
N GLY A 139 -2.78 12.43 -6.57
CA GLY A 139 -1.95 11.64 -7.48
C GLY A 139 -2.60 10.31 -7.87
N TYR A 140 -3.11 9.54 -6.90
CA TYR A 140 -3.79 8.27 -7.16
C TYR A 140 -5.16 8.45 -7.84
N SER A 141 -5.89 9.54 -7.58
CA SER A 141 -7.13 9.84 -8.29
C SER A 141 -6.90 10.06 -9.77
N VAL A 142 -5.86 10.83 -10.12
CA VAL A 142 -5.49 11.06 -11.52
C VAL A 142 -4.94 9.79 -12.16
N ALA A 143 -4.06 9.06 -11.48
CA ALA A 143 -3.46 7.84 -12.00
C ALA A 143 -4.50 6.75 -12.30
N THR A 144 -5.41 6.50 -11.35
CA THR A 144 -6.43 5.46 -11.51
C THR A 144 -7.45 5.81 -12.59
N TYR A 145 -7.81 7.10 -12.71
CA TYR A 145 -8.67 7.59 -13.79
C TYR A 145 -8.03 7.38 -15.17
N LEU A 146 -6.78 7.82 -15.35
CA LEU A 146 -6.08 7.70 -16.65
C LEU A 146 -5.83 6.25 -17.05
N LEU A 147 -5.56 5.37 -16.09
CA LEU A 147 -5.32 3.95 -16.32
C LEU A 147 -6.61 3.12 -16.42
N GLY A 148 -7.78 3.71 -16.18
CA GLY A 148 -9.06 3.00 -16.23
C GLY A 148 -9.23 1.93 -15.15
N ILE A 149 -8.66 2.15 -13.95
CA ILE A 149 -8.72 1.18 -12.85
C ILE A 149 -10.05 1.38 -12.09
N CYS A 150 -11.03 0.52 -12.36
CA CYS A 150 -12.40 0.72 -11.88
C CYS A 150 -12.77 0.00 -10.57
N ASP A 151 -12.13 -1.13 -10.22
CA ASP A 151 -12.49 -1.92 -9.03
C ASP A 151 -11.84 -1.38 -7.74
N ARG A 152 -12.16 -0.13 -7.37
CA ARG A 152 -11.60 0.57 -6.19
C ARG A 152 -12.62 0.61 -5.06
N HIS A 153 -12.44 -0.28 -4.09
CA HIS A 153 -13.16 -0.30 -2.81
C HIS A 153 -12.18 -0.16 -1.63
N ASN A 154 -12.69 0.06 -0.42
CA ASN A 154 -11.88 0.39 0.77
C ASN A 154 -10.90 -0.72 1.20
N ASP A 155 -11.02 -1.94 0.69
CA ASP A 155 -10.04 -3.01 0.93
C ASP A 155 -8.82 -2.91 -0.02
N ASN A 156 -8.97 -2.25 -1.17
CA ASN A 156 -7.91 -2.07 -2.19
C ASN A 156 -7.20 -0.71 -2.09
N ILE A 157 -7.50 0.06 -1.04
CA ILE A 157 -6.90 1.36 -0.75
C ILE A 157 -6.28 1.27 0.64
N MET A 158 -5.01 1.64 0.74
CA MET A 158 -4.25 1.65 1.98
C MET A 158 -3.83 3.07 2.33
N LEU A 159 -3.64 3.30 3.63
CA LEU A 159 -3.19 4.56 4.20
C LEU A 159 -2.04 4.30 5.17
N LYS A 160 -0.92 4.99 4.97
CA LYS A 160 0.20 4.99 5.93
C LYS A 160 -0.11 5.89 7.13
N THR A 161 0.46 5.58 8.29
CA THR A 161 0.41 6.45 9.50
C THR A 161 0.93 7.86 9.22
N SER A 162 1.94 7.96 8.34
CA SER A 162 2.48 9.21 7.79
C SER A 162 1.53 9.99 6.86
N GLY A 163 0.32 9.51 6.60
CA GLY A 163 -0.69 10.16 5.78
C GLY A 163 -0.70 9.78 4.30
N HIS A 164 0.27 9.00 3.81
CA HIS A 164 0.33 8.65 2.39
C HIS A 164 -0.74 7.61 2.01
N LEU A 165 -1.65 7.98 1.12
CA LEU A 165 -2.66 7.10 0.53
C LEU A 165 -2.10 6.40 -0.70
N PHE A 166 -2.38 5.12 -0.86
CA PHE A 166 -1.99 4.37 -2.05
C PHE A 166 -2.93 3.21 -2.36
N HIS A 167 -2.96 2.83 -3.64
CA HIS A 167 -3.82 1.76 -4.14
C HIS A 167 -3.04 0.45 -4.27
N ILE A 168 -3.72 -0.68 -4.06
CA ILE A 168 -3.19 -2.04 -4.19
C ILE A 168 -4.15 -2.91 -5.05
N ASP A 169 -3.76 -4.15 -5.33
CA ASP A 169 -4.57 -5.16 -6.06
C ASP A 169 -5.11 -4.62 -7.41
N PHE A 170 -4.24 -4.46 -8.40
CA PHE A 170 -4.58 -3.88 -9.71
C PHE A 170 -5.02 -4.91 -10.76
N GLY A 171 -5.01 -6.21 -10.41
CA GLY A 171 -5.28 -7.33 -11.32
C GLY A 171 -6.75 -7.53 -11.77
N LYS A 172 -7.68 -6.66 -11.37
CA LYS A 172 -9.13 -6.81 -11.60
C LYS A 172 -9.73 -5.64 -12.38
N PHE A 173 -9.34 -5.48 -13.64
CA PHE A 173 -10.03 -4.60 -14.59
C PHE A 173 -10.41 -5.38 -15.85
#